data_AF-A0A374HZ53-F1
#
_entry.id   AF-A0A374HZ53-F1
#
_cell.length_a   1.000
_cell.length_b   1.000
_cell.length_c   1.000
_cell.angle_alpha   90.00
_cell.angle_beta   90.00
_cell.angle_gamma   90.00
#
_symmetry.space_group_name_H-M   'P 1'
#
loop_
_entity.id
_entity.type
_entity.pdbx_description
1 polymer ?
#
loop_
_entity_poly.entity_id
_entity_poly.type
_entity_poly.pdbx_seq_one_letter_code
_entity_poly.pdbx_strand_id
1 'polypeptide(L)'
;MGESASYKEDTVDKIQYMKEFGVNIFAIKSLRRVTLKSNSRIAWKINEINERLIENYLIRTVETGECENVKINLKPLKSNIVNEPIWVMWYQGIEKAPDIVKCCVESIKEHSAGHQVIVLSEENLYDYIELPDFIMEKFSRGYISRTHLSDMIRLNLLYLYGGAWLDATVLVSNDIPEEYFREELFSLNFGKKTKDPSYGRWTTFCFFAKKGNSLIEKTLKYHYYYWMHKNHPIDYVMFDYFINYISRRDAVAAKQISEIKPTNENVFALMHSMNASYVNNSSLLIDTKTVFSKLSWKHEYVLEVNGKQTVYGYLVEKYLGK
;
A
#
# COMPACT_ATOMS: atom_id res chain seq x y z
N MET A 1 -7.36 -5.85 -13.12
CA MET A 1 -8.55 -5.50 -12.32
C MET A 1 -8.26 -5.94 -10.90
N GLY A 2 -7.52 -5.12 -10.16
CA GLY A 2 -7.34 -5.35 -8.74
C GLY A 2 -8.71 -5.24 -8.11
N GLU A 3 -9.18 -6.30 -7.46
CA GLU A 3 -10.20 -6.15 -6.44
C GLU A 3 -9.60 -5.16 -5.45
N SER A 4 -10.02 -3.89 -5.53
CA SER A 4 -10.12 -3.09 -4.33
C SER A 4 -10.93 -3.98 -3.41
N ALA A 5 -10.24 -4.63 -2.47
CA ALA A 5 -10.84 -5.46 -1.45
C ALA A 5 -12.13 -4.75 -1.07
N SER A 6 -13.27 -5.45 -1.08
CA SER A 6 -14.47 -4.92 -0.49
C SER A 6 -14.11 -4.70 0.98
N TYR A 7 -13.60 -3.50 1.26
CA TYR A 7 -13.49 -2.97 2.59
C TYR A 7 -14.94 -2.96 3.03
N LYS A 8 -15.30 -3.92 3.89
CA LYS A 8 -16.21 -3.60 4.97
C LYS A 8 -15.60 -2.34 5.58
N GLU A 9 -16.06 -1.19 5.11
CA GLU A 9 -15.88 0.06 5.83
C GLU A 9 -16.30 -0.29 7.24
N ASP A 10 -15.33 -0.29 8.16
CA ASP A 10 -15.62 0.03 9.55
C ASP A 10 -16.61 1.18 9.46
N THR A 11 -17.83 0.93 9.93
CA THR A 11 -19.00 1.76 9.68
C THR A 11 -18.71 3.18 10.13
N VAL A 12 -18.10 3.98 9.24
CA VAL A 12 -18.08 5.41 9.35
C VAL A 12 -19.54 5.75 9.34
N ASP A 13 -20.02 6.28 10.46
CA ASP A 13 -21.39 6.74 10.54
C ASP A 13 -21.62 7.64 9.33
N LYS A 14 -22.49 7.19 8.41
CA LYS A 14 -22.75 7.89 7.15
C LYS A 14 -23.18 9.33 7.43
N ILE A 15 -23.86 9.56 8.56
CA ILE A 15 -24.25 10.88 9.04
C ILE A 15 -23.01 11.69 9.39
N GLN A 16 -22.07 11.12 10.15
CA GLN A 16 -20.81 11.78 10.49
C GLN A 16 -19.97 12.10 9.24
N TYR A 17 -19.86 11.17 8.29
CA TYR A 17 -19.16 11.39 7.02
C TYR A 17 -19.78 12.55 6.23
N MET A 18 -21.12 12.59 6.13
CA MET A 18 -21.83 13.68 5.45
C MET A 18 -21.65 15.02 6.17
N LYS A 19 -21.61 15.03 7.51
CA LYS A 19 -21.34 16.23 8.31
C LYS A 19 -19.93 16.78 8.06
N GLU A 20 -18.93 15.90 7.92
CA GLU A 20 -17.53 16.31 7.79
C GLU A 20 -17.09 16.64 6.36
N PHE A 21 -17.62 15.92 5.37
CA PHE A 21 -17.20 16.02 3.96
C PHE A 21 -18.30 16.54 3.02
N GLY A 22 -19.53 16.67 3.52
CA GLY A 22 -20.68 17.14 2.75
C GLY A 22 -21.41 16.04 1.97
N VAL A 23 -22.70 16.29 1.74
CA VAL A 23 -23.61 15.36 1.05
C VAL A 23 -23.18 15.08 -0.39
N ASN A 24 -22.58 16.05 -1.07
CA ASN A 24 -22.13 15.89 -2.46
C ASN A 24 -21.03 14.83 -2.60
N ILE A 25 -20.04 14.83 -1.69
CA ILE A 25 -18.95 13.83 -1.70
C ILE A 25 -19.51 12.45 -1.34
N PHE A 26 -20.41 12.38 -0.36
CA PHE A 26 -21.06 11.12 -0.01
C PHE A 26 -21.87 10.52 -1.18
N ALA A 27 -22.67 11.35 -1.86
CA ALA A 27 -23.52 10.92 -2.98
C ALA A 27 -22.68 10.39 -4.15
N ILE A 28 -21.64 11.12 -4.57
CA ILE A 28 -20.79 10.67 -5.68
C ILE A 28 -20.01 9.39 -5.33
N LYS A 29 -19.55 9.24 -4.09
CA LYS A 29 -18.90 8.01 -3.63
C LYS A 29 -19.82 6.81 -3.67
N SER A 30 -21.06 7.00 -3.22
CA SER A 30 -22.09 5.96 -3.24
C SER A 30 -22.39 5.53 -4.68
N LEU A 31 -22.50 6.49 -5.60
CA LEU A 31 -22.69 6.20 -7.02
C LEU A 31 -21.48 5.49 -7.63
N ARG A 32 -20.25 5.98 -7.34
CA ARG A 32 -19.00 5.35 -7.80
C ARG A 32 -18.90 3.89 -7.36
N ARG A 33 -19.31 3.57 -6.13
CA ARG A 33 -19.28 2.19 -5.60
C ARG A 33 -20.07 1.22 -6.48
N VAL A 34 -21.24 1.64 -6.97
CA VAL A 34 -22.09 0.82 -7.83
C VAL A 34 -21.52 0.71 -9.26
N THR A 35 -20.86 1.75 -9.76
CA THR A 35 -20.33 1.77 -11.13
C THR A 35 -18.86 1.32 -11.25
N LEU A 36 -18.18 1.03 -10.14
CA LEU A 36 -16.72 0.81 -10.11
C LEU A 36 -16.25 -0.31 -11.05
N LYS A 37 -17.02 -1.40 -11.15
CA LYS A 37 -16.71 -2.55 -12.02
C LYS A 37 -17.06 -2.34 -13.50
N SER A 38 -17.85 -1.31 -13.84
CA SER A 38 -18.30 -1.04 -15.21
C SER A 38 -17.27 -0.22 -16.00
N ASN A 39 -16.95 -0.62 -17.23
CA ASN A 39 -16.05 0.15 -18.11
C ASN A 39 -16.78 1.15 -19.03
N SER A 40 -18.04 1.48 -18.73
CA SER A 40 -18.80 2.46 -19.51
C SER A 40 -18.24 3.88 -19.38
N ARG A 41 -18.48 4.73 -20.41
CA ARG A 41 -18.08 6.15 -20.37
C ARG A 41 -18.66 6.89 -19.17
N ILE A 42 -19.90 6.56 -18.78
CA ILE A 42 -20.58 7.13 -17.61
C ILE A 42 -19.84 6.74 -16.31
N ALA A 43 -19.48 5.46 -16.16
CA ALA A 43 -18.74 4.99 -14.98
C ALA A 43 -17.37 5.69 -14.85
N TRP A 44 -16.67 5.90 -15.96
CA TRP A 44 -15.43 6.69 -15.98
C TRP A 44 -15.68 8.15 -15.59
N LYS A 45 -16.75 8.77 -16.09
CA LYS A 45 -17.08 10.15 -15.71
C LYS A 45 -17.42 10.31 -14.24
N ILE A 46 -18.16 9.37 -13.67
CA ILE A 46 -18.45 9.32 -12.23
C ILE A 46 -17.16 9.18 -11.43
N ASN A 47 -16.23 8.33 -11.89
CA ASN A 47 -14.92 8.17 -11.26
C ASN A 47 -14.13 9.48 -11.25
N GLU A 48 -14.02 10.17 -12.39
CA GLU A 48 -13.34 11.46 -12.52
C GLU A 48 -13.93 12.53 -11.59
N ILE A 49 -15.28 12.61 -11.51
CA ILE A 49 -15.95 13.58 -10.64
C ILE A 49 -15.66 13.26 -9.17
N ASN A 50 -15.73 11.99 -8.78
CA ASN A 50 -15.42 11.53 -7.43
C ASN A 50 -13.97 11.89 -7.06
N GLU A 51 -13.02 11.52 -7.91
CA GLU A 51 -11.60 11.76 -7.70
C GLU A 51 -11.32 13.26 -7.54
N ARG A 52 -11.85 14.09 -8.46
CA ARG A 52 -11.69 15.55 -8.39
C ARG A 52 -12.27 16.16 -7.11
N LEU A 53 -13.42 15.68 -6.63
CA LEU A 53 -14.04 16.19 -5.41
C LEU A 53 -13.24 15.83 -4.15
N ILE A 54 -12.74 14.60 -4.07
CA ILE A 54 -11.88 14.14 -2.96
C ILE A 54 -10.55 14.87 -3.00
N GLU A 55 -9.91 14.93 -4.17
CA GLU A 55 -8.63 15.59 -4.35
C GLU A 55 -8.74 17.08 -3.97
N ASN A 56 -9.76 17.80 -4.47
CA ASN A 56 -9.98 19.21 -4.10
C ASN A 56 -10.15 19.41 -2.59
N TYR A 57 -10.81 18.50 -1.89
CA TYR A 57 -10.95 18.60 -0.43
C TYR A 57 -9.60 18.38 0.28
N LEU A 58 -8.85 17.35 -0.13
CA LEU A 58 -7.52 17.05 0.40
C LEU A 58 -6.56 18.22 0.19
N ILE A 59 -6.50 18.73 -1.03
CA ILE A 59 -5.65 19.87 -1.43
C ILE A 59 -6.00 21.10 -0.62
N ARG A 60 -7.28 21.47 -0.54
CA ARG A 60 -7.71 22.62 0.28
C ARG A 60 -7.25 22.44 1.72
N THR A 61 -7.37 21.24 2.27
CA THR A 61 -6.92 20.97 3.64
C THR A 61 -5.43 21.24 3.80
N VAL A 62 -4.56 20.79 2.88
CA VAL A 62 -3.09 20.92 3.03
C VAL A 62 -2.53 22.26 2.54
N GLU A 63 -3.08 22.86 1.49
CA GLU A 63 -2.61 24.14 0.91
C GLU A 63 -3.07 25.34 1.75
N THR A 64 -4.34 25.44 2.14
CA THR A 64 -4.84 26.61 2.92
C THR A 64 -4.35 26.58 4.36
N GLY A 65 -3.77 25.47 4.76
CA GLY A 65 -3.39 25.17 6.12
C GLY A 65 -1.95 25.53 6.48
N GLU A 66 -1.17 26.09 5.56
CA GLU A 66 0.27 26.32 5.75
C GLU A 66 1.03 25.02 6.05
N CYS A 67 0.71 23.90 5.37
CA CYS A 67 1.39 22.62 5.59
C CYS A 67 2.93 22.71 5.46
N GLU A 68 3.43 23.65 4.66
CA GLU A 68 4.86 23.92 4.51
C GLU A 68 5.53 24.33 5.84
N ASN A 69 4.77 24.90 6.78
CA ASN A 69 5.23 25.32 8.10
C ASN A 69 5.25 24.18 9.13
N VAL A 70 4.70 23.00 8.80
CA VAL A 70 4.74 21.85 9.71
C VAL A 70 6.16 21.31 9.79
N LYS A 71 6.80 21.56 10.93
CA LYS A 71 8.08 20.94 11.29
C LYS A 71 7.82 19.49 11.69
N ILE A 72 8.25 18.56 10.83
CA ILE A 72 8.32 17.16 11.23
C ILE A 72 9.72 16.88 11.74
N ASN A 73 9.85 16.65 13.05
CA ASN A 73 11.10 16.23 13.65
C ASN A 73 11.27 14.72 13.45
N LEU A 74 11.70 14.32 12.26
CA LEU A 74 12.01 12.93 11.94
C LEU A 74 13.47 12.65 12.28
N LYS A 75 13.68 11.66 13.15
CA LYS A 75 15.01 11.14 13.49
C LYS A 75 14.99 9.62 13.40
N PRO A 76 16.02 8.98 12.81
CA PRO A 76 16.16 7.53 12.91
C PRO A 76 16.52 7.18 14.36
N LEU A 77 15.82 6.23 14.96
CA LEU A 77 16.12 5.76 16.32
C LEU A 77 17.20 4.68 16.35
N LYS A 78 17.37 3.96 15.23
CA LYS A 78 18.33 2.87 15.10
C LYS A 78 19.37 3.22 14.05
N SER A 79 20.64 3.31 14.45
CA SER A 79 21.72 3.70 13.54
C SER A 79 22.29 2.55 12.71
N ASN A 80 22.17 1.31 13.19
CA ASN A 80 22.87 0.15 12.62
C ASN A 80 21.96 -0.68 11.70
N ILE A 81 21.20 -0.01 10.83
CA ILE A 81 20.40 -0.67 9.80
C ILE A 81 21.26 -0.79 8.53
N VAL A 82 21.30 -2.00 7.96
CA VAL A 82 21.99 -2.24 6.69
C VAL A 82 21.34 -1.35 5.64
N ASN A 83 22.13 -0.81 4.70
CA ASN A 83 21.60 0.01 3.63
C ASN A 83 20.47 -0.73 2.88
N GLU A 84 19.42 0.02 2.54
CA GLU A 84 18.31 -0.46 1.71
C GLU A 84 17.56 -1.68 2.31
N PRO A 85 17.04 -1.58 3.54
CA PRO A 85 16.28 -2.67 4.16
C PRO A 85 14.94 -2.89 3.44
N ILE A 86 14.37 -4.09 3.61
CA ILE A 86 13.00 -4.41 3.19
C ILE A 86 12.11 -4.40 4.42
N TRP A 87 11.22 -3.41 4.49
CA TRP A 87 10.21 -3.24 5.52
C TRP A 87 8.95 -4.02 5.16
N VAL A 88 8.51 -4.84 6.12
CA VAL A 88 7.22 -5.54 6.05
C VAL A 88 6.53 -5.33 7.39
N MET A 89 5.22 -5.10 7.40
CA MET A 89 4.50 -4.90 8.65
C MET A 89 3.28 -5.80 8.77
N TRP A 90 3.18 -6.46 9.92
CA TRP A 90 1.95 -7.04 10.43
C TRP A 90 1.76 -6.59 11.87
N TYR A 91 0.92 -5.57 12.06
CA TYR A 91 0.84 -4.80 13.32
C TYR A 91 0.64 -5.69 14.55
N GLN A 92 -0.23 -6.71 14.45
CA GLN A 92 -0.54 -7.63 15.55
C GLN A 92 0.58 -8.65 15.87
N GLY A 93 1.67 -8.65 15.11
CA GLY A 93 2.77 -9.62 15.20
C GLY A 93 2.62 -10.79 14.22
N ILE A 94 3.70 -11.13 13.52
CA ILE A 94 3.69 -12.13 12.43
C ILE A 94 3.22 -13.52 12.90
N GLU A 95 3.48 -13.88 14.15
CA GLU A 95 3.00 -15.14 14.74
C GLU A 95 1.48 -15.26 14.74
N LYS A 96 0.76 -14.15 14.87
CA LYS A 96 -0.72 -14.09 14.85
C LYS A 96 -1.27 -13.89 13.44
N ALA A 97 -0.43 -13.79 12.42
CA ALA A 97 -0.88 -13.59 11.05
C ALA A 97 -1.48 -14.88 10.46
N PRO A 98 -2.44 -14.78 9.52
CA PRO A 98 -2.89 -15.92 8.72
C PRO A 98 -1.72 -16.59 7.99
N ASP A 99 -1.80 -17.91 7.79
CA ASP A 99 -0.72 -18.68 7.18
C ASP A 99 -0.29 -18.14 5.81
N ILE A 100 -1.22 -17.66 4.98
CA ILE A 100 -0.87 -17.02 3.70
C ILE A 100 0.01 -15.77 3.86
N VAL A 101 -0.20 -14.98 4.92
CA VAL A 101 0.64 -13.81 5.24
C VAL A 101 2.03 -14.27 5.65
N LYS A 102 2.12 -15.35 6.45
CA LYS A 102 3.41 -15.95 6.83
C LYS A 102 4.16 -16.45 5.60
N CYS A 103 3.50 -17.17 4.68
CA CYS A 103 4.09 -17.58 3.41
C CYS A 103 4.64 -16.39 2.61
N CYS A 104 3.89 -15.28 2.52
CA CYS A 104 4.35 -14.07 1.87
C CYS A 104 5.62 -13.50 2.52
N VAL A 105 5.64 -13.39 3.85
CA VAL A 105 6.82 -12.90 4.59
C VAL A 105 8.03 -13.80 4.41
N GLU A 106 7.86 -15.12 4.46
CA GLU A 106 8.97 -16.06 4.22
C GLU A 106 9.46 -16.00 2.76
N SER A 107 8.56 -15.81 1.78
CA SER A 107 8.98 -15.61 0.39
C SER A 107 9.81 -14.32 0.20
N ILE A 108 9.48 -13.25 0.93
CA ILE A 108 10.26 -12.01 0.92
C ILE A 108 11.65 -12.24 1.51
N LYS A 109 11.77 -13.04 2.57
CA LYS A 109 13.06 -13.39 3.17
C LYS A 109 13.91 -14.28 2.25
N GLU A 110 13.30 -15.28 1.62
CA GLU A 110 13.99 -16.18 0.67
C GLU A 110 14.58 -15.38 -0.50
N HIS A 111 13.83 -14.42 -1.03
CA HIS A 111 14.16 -13.67 -2.24
C HIS A 111 14.67 -12.25 -1.98
N SER A 112 15.19 -11.98 -0.78
CA SER A 112 15.64 -10.63 -0.41
C SER A 112 16.94 -10.18 -1.10
N ALA A 113 17.59 -11.07 -1.84
CA ALA A 113 18.85 -10.82 -2.55
C ALA A 113 19.96 -10.23 -1.65
N GLY A 114 19.98 -10.59 -0.36
CA GLY A 114 20.97 -10.11 0.61
C GLY A 114 20.56 -8.84 1.37
N HIS A 115 19.44 -8.21 1.02
CA HIS A 115 18.87 -7.12 1.80
C HIS A 115 18.26 -7.62 3.11
N GLN A 116 18.41 -6.82 4.16
CA GLN A 116 17.85 -7.11 5.48
C GLN A 116 16.32 -6.99 5.44
N VAL A 117 15.61 -8.08 5.74
CA VAL A 117 14.14 -8.05 5.90
C VAL A 117 13.78 -7.76 7.36
N ILE A 118 13.05 -6.68 7.59
CA ILE A 118 12.61 -6.25 8.91
C ILE A 118 11.09 -6.35 8.99
N VAL A 119 10.61 -7.29 9.81
CA VAL A 119 9.18 -7.52 10.04
C VAL A 119 8.74 -6.75 11.28
N LEU A 120 7.93 -5.72 11.04
CA LEU A 120 7.44 -4.79 12.06
C LEU A 120 6.12 -5.27 12.66
N SER A 121 6.00 -5.05 13.97
CA SER A 121 4.80 -5.23 14.77
C SER A 121 4.64 -4.03 15.72
N GLU A 122 3.53 -4.00 16.47
CA GLU A 122 3.34 -3.04 17.56
C GLU A 122 4.51 -3.04 18.57
N GLU A 123 5.12 -4.20 18.81
CA GLU A 123 6.14 -4.38 19.85
C GLU A 123 7.51 -3.79 19.48
N ASN A 124 7.87 -3.79 18.19
CA ASN A 124 9.21 -3.37 17.73
C ASN A 124 9.20 -2.12 16.85
N LEU A 125 8.04 -1.57 16.49
CA LEU A 125 7.92 -0.38 15.64
C LEU A 125 8.74 0.81 16.18
N TYR A 126 8.66 1.02 17.50
CA TYR A 126 9.30 2.13 18.18
C TYR A 126 10.81 1.97 18.38
N ASP A 127 11.40 0.85 17.94
CA ASP A 127 12.85 0.74 17.82
C ASP A 127 13.38 1.53 16.62
N TYR A 128 12.52 1.85 15.65
CA TYR A 128 12.94 2.44 14.37
C TYR A 128 12.47 3.88 14.20
N ILE A 129 11.22 4.18 14.57
CA ILE A 129 10.61 5.50 14.35
C ILE A 129 9.79 5.94 15.57
N GLU A 130 9.74 7.26 15.80
CA GLU A 130 8.75 7.89 16.67
C GLU A 130 7.62 8.44 15.78
N LEU A 131 6.36 8.18 16.16
CA LEU A 131 5.20 8.81 15.55
C LEU A 131 4.78 10.01 16.40
N PRO A 132 4.28 11.12 15.81
CA PRO A 132 3.78 12.25 16.58
C PRO A 132 2.66 11.86 17.54
N ASP A 133 2.64 12.46 18.74
CA ASP A 133 1.66 12.14 19.79
C ASP A 133 0.20 12.21 19.31
N PHE A 134 -0.13 13.22 18.49
CA PHE A 134 -1.49 13.37 17.95
C PHE A 134 -1.92 12.20 17.05
N ILE A 135 -0.98 11.54 16.36
CA ILE A 135 -1.25 10.35 15.55
C ILE A 135 -1.58 9.19 16.48
N MET A 136 -0.76 8.98 17.52
CA MET A 136 -0.98 7.89 18.47
C MET A 136 -2.27 8.07 19.26
N GLU A 137 -2.57 9.30 19.69
CA GLU A 137 -3.83 9.64 20.32
C GLU A 137 -5.02 9.31 19.42
N LYS A 138 -5.01 9.76 18.15
CA LYS A 138 -6.09 9.49 17.20
C LYS A 138 -6.24 8.02 16.86
N PHE A 139 -5.12 7.28 16.77
CA PHE A 139 -5.14 5.84 16.59
C PHE A 139 -5.80 5.13 17.78
N SER A 140 -5.41 5.49 19.01
CA SER A 140 -6.01 4.91 20.24
C SER A 140 -7.52 5.20 20.36
N ARG A 141 -7.98 6.34 19.85
CA ARG A 141 -9.40 6.73 19.81
C ARG A 141 -10.18 6.12 18.64
N GLY A 142 -9.52 5.38 17.74
CA GLY A 142 -10.14 4.75 16.58
C GLY A 142 -10.40 5.68 15.38
N TYR A 143 -9.89 6.91 15.41
CA TYR A 143 -10.00 7.85 14.28
C TYR A 143 -9.08 7.47 13.11
N ILE A 144 -7.91 6.91 13.43
CA ILE A 144 -6.95 6.38 12.47
C ILE A 144 -7.08 4.86 12.47
N SER A 145 -7.36 4.26 11.31
CA SER A 145 -7.35 2.81 11.17
C SER A 145 -5.92 2.29 11.02
N ARG A 146 -5.71 0.99 11.25
CA ARG A 146 -4.40 0.35 11.06
C ARG A 146 -3.83 0.53 9.65
N THR A 147 -4.69 0.60 8.62
CA THR A 147 -4.25 0.93 7.27
C THR A 147 -3.62 2.31 7.22
N HIS A 148 -4.33 3.35 7.65
CA HIS A 148 -3.81 4.71 7.55
C HIS A 148 -2.59 4.92 8.46
N LEU A 149 -2.53 4.20 9.59
CA LEU A 149 -1.32 4.14 10.42
C LEU A 149 -0.16 3.54 9.63
N SER A 150 -0.39 2.42 8.93
CA SER A 150 0.62 1.77 8.07
C SER A 150 1.12 2.69 6.97
N ASP A 151 0.27 3.54 6.39
CA ASP A 151 0.69 4.50 5.36
C ASP A 151 1.71 5.49 5.92
N MET A 152 1.45 6.04 7.11
CA MET A 152 2.39 6.95 7.76
C MET A 152 3.66 6.23 8.20
N ILE A 153 3.57 5.03 8.79
CA ILE A 153 4.74 4.22 9.18
C ILE A 153 5.64 3.96 7.97
N ARG A 154 5.06 3.50 6.85
CA ARG A 154 5.77 3.26 5.60
C ARG A 154 6.53 4.50 5.13
N LEU A 155 5.87 5.64 5.11
CA LEU A 155 6.46 6.90 4.68
C LEU A 155 7.60 7.35 5.61
N ASN A 156 7.47 7.18 6.93
CA ASN A 156 8.55 7.49 7.87
C ASN A 156 9.78 6.61 7.60
N LEU A 157 9.57 5.30 7.45
CA LEU A 157 10.65 4.34 7.26
C LEU A 157 11.40 4.58 5.94
N LEU A 158 10.66 4.75 4.85
CA LEU A 158 11.24 5.05 3.53
C LEU A 158 11.99 6.39 3.54
N TYR A 159 11.47 7.41 4.23
CA TYR A 159 12.18 8.69 4.33
C TYR A 159 13.46 8.58 5.16
N LEU A 160 13.40 7.94 6.33
CA LEU A 160 14.51 7.89 7.29
C LEU A 160 15.61 6.89 6.92
N TYR A 161 15.22 5.76 6.31
CA TYR A 161 16.10 4.62 6.05
C TYR A 161 16.21 4.26 4.57
N GLY A 162 15.27 4.72 3.72
CA GLY A 162 15.17 4.24 2.35
C GLY A 162 14.80 2.76 2.28
N GLY A 163 15.21 2.13 1.18
CA GLY A 163 14.97 0.72 0.92
C GLY A 163 13.60 0.46 0.33
N ALA A 164 13.01 -0.67 0.68
CA ALA A 164 11.75 -1.15 0.14
C ALA A 164 10.70 -1.28 1.23
N TRP A 165 9.46 -0.94 0.90
CA TRP A 165 8.29 -1.41 1.62
C TRP A 165 7.57 -2.45 0.77
N LEU A 166 7.30 -3.60 1.37
CA LEU A 166 6.41 -4.62 0.83
C LEU A 166 5.30 -4.89 1.83
N ASP A 167 4.04 -4.78 1.42
CA ASP A 167 2.93 -5.23 2.27
C ASP A 167 3.11 -6.72 2.60
N ALA A 168 2.72 -7.13 3.81
CA ALA A 168 2.85 -8.52 4.27
C ALA A 168 2.01 -9.55 3.46
N THR A 169 1.21 -9.10 2.49
CA THR A 169 0.45 -9.96 1.57
C THR A 169 1.03 -9.98 0.15
N VAL A 170 2.25 -9.50 -0.04
CA VAL A 170 3.00 -9.62 -1.29
C VAL A 170 3.81 -10.90 -1.24
N LEU A 171 3.51 -11.84 -2.14
CA LEU A 171 4.35 -13.00 -2.40
C LEU A 171 5.46 -12.58 -3.38
N VAL A 172 6.69 -12.98 -3.08
CA VAL A 172 7.85 -12.79 -3.96
C VAL A 172 8.22 -14.15 -4.55
N SER A 173 8.25 -14.26 -5.87
CA SER A 173 8.44 -15.53 -6.58
C SER A 173 9.88 -15.76 -7.05
N ASN A 174 10.69 -14.69 -7.11
CA ASN A 174 12.07 -14.69 -7.56
C ASN A 174 12.84 -13.60 -6.82
N ASP A 175 14.16 -13.69 -6.80
CA ASP A 175 15.03 -12.67 -6.18
C ASP A 175 14.66 -11.27 -6.64
N ILE A 176 14.51 -10.36 -5.68
CA ILE A 176 14.17 -8.97 -5.95
C ILE A 176 15.32 -8.34 -6.75
N PRO A 177 15.06 -7.81 -7.96
CA PRO A 177 16.10 -7.19 -8.77
C PRO A 177 16.78 -6.02 -8.06
N GLU A 178 18.11 -6.09 -7.95
CA GLU A 178 18.96 -5.03 -7.37
C GLU A 178 18.73 -3.66 -8.01
N GLU A 179 18.38 -3.64 -9.30
CA GLU A 179 18.03 -2.42 -10.01
C GLU A 179 16.89 -1.64 -9.35
N TYR A 180 15.92 -2.30 -8.71
CA TYR A 180 14.81 -1.63 -8.02
C TYR A 180 15.28 -0.82 -6.81
N PHE A 181 16.34 -1.27 -6.14
CA PHE A 181 16.95 -0.52 -5.04
C PHE A 181 17.85 0.61 -5.52
N ARG A 182 18.40 0.54 -6.74
CA ARG A 182 19.26 1.59 -7.32
C ARG A 182 18.51 2.83 -7.78
N GLU A 183 17.24 2.69 -8.18
CA GLU A 183 16.40 3.82 -8.60
C GLU A 183 16.14 4.81 -7.45
N GLU A 184 15.93 6.08 -7.78
CA GLU A 184 15.52 7.11 -6.80
C GLU A 184 14.16 6.78 -6.17
N LEU A 185 13.28 6.19 -6.97
CA LEU A 185 11.95 5.72 -6.62
C LEU A 185 11.59 4.54 -7.53
N PHE A 186 11.11 3.44 -6.95
CA PHE A 186 10.55 2.33 -7.72
C PHE A 186 9.22 1.87 -7.11
N SER A 187 8.31 1.45 -7.98
CA SER A 187 7.04 0.82 -7.62
C SER A 187 6.52 0.02 -8.81
N LEU A 188 5.38 -0.65 -8.64
CA LEU A 188 4.81 -1.47 -9.70
C LEU A 188 3.90 -0.65 -10.61
N ASN A 189 4.20 -0.67 -11.90
CA ASN A 189 3.39 -0.08 -12.94
C ASN A 189 2.81 -1.19 -13.83
N PHE A 190 1.54 -1.56 -13.64
CA PHE A 190 0.95 -2.73 -14.32
C PHE A 190 0.56 -2.46 -15.78
N GLY A 191 0.96 -1.32 -16.36
CA GLY A 191 0.72 -0.96 -17.77
C GLY A 191 -0.76 -0.78 -18.15
N LYS A 192 -1.67 -0.80 -17.17
CA LYS A 192 -3.12 -0.74 -17.37
C LYS A 192 -3.71 0.39 -16.56
N LYS A 193 -4.45 1.28 -17.24
CA LYS A 193 -5.15 2.38 -16.57
C LYS A 193 -6.21 1.84 -15.61
N THR A 194 -6.10 2.21 -14.35
CA THR A 194 -7.06 1.89 -13.29
C THR A 194 -7.93 3.11 -12.93
N LYS A 195 -8.86 2.93 -11.99
CA LYS A 195 -9.82 3.95 -11.50
C LYS A 195 -9.42 4.55 -10.14
N ASP A 196 -8.24 4.21 -9.67
CA ASP A 196 -7.61 4.86 -8.52
C ASP A 196 -6.68 5.99 -9.02
N PRO A 197 -6.27 6.93 -8.14
CA PRO A 197 -5.48 8.10 -8.52
C PRO A 197 -4.07 7.76 -9.07
N SER A 198 -3.59 6.52 -8.89
CA SER A 198 -2.32 6.10 -9.49
C SER A 198 -2.44 5.91 -10.99
N TYR A 199 -3.65 5.61 -11.47
CA TYR A 199 -3.92 5.21 -12.84
C TYR A 199 -3.05 4.04 -13.30
N GLY A 200 -2.63 3.18 -12.38
CA GLY A 200 -1.79 2.02 -12.62
C GLY A 200 -0.30 2.32 -12.76
N ARG A 201 0.14 3.56 -12.49
CA ARG A 201 1.54 3.98 -12.61
C ARG A 201 2.42 3.62 -11.43
N TRP A 202 1.81 3.33 -10.27
CA TRP A 202 2.50 2.85 -9.07
C TRP A 202 1.52 2.07 -8.19
N THR A 203 2.05 1.41 -7.16
CA THR A 203 1.29 0.87 -6.03
C THR A 203 1.93 1.17 -4.70
N THR A 204 1.11 1.49 -3.71
CA THR A 204 1.56 1.79 -2.35
C THR A 204 1.93 0.55 -1.54
N PHE A 205 1.53 -0.64 -1.99
CA PHE A 205 1.85 -1.91 -1.35
C PHE A 205 3.23 -2.48 -1.71
N CYS A 206 3.90 -1.91 -2.72
CA CYS A 206 5.26 -2.26 -3.15
C CYS A 206 5.95 -0.96 -3.59
N PHE A 207 6.74 -0.38 -2.70
CA PHE A 207 7.25 0.98 -2.85
C PHE A 207 8.68 1.09 -2.34
N PHE A 208 9.58 1.54 -3.20
CA PHE A 208 11.01 1.64 -2.94
C PHE A 208 11.41 3.11 -3.09
N ALA A 209 12.27 3.59 -2.21
CA ALA A 209 12.76 4.96 -2.27
C ALA A 209 14.15 5.08 -1.66
N LYS A 210 14.96 6.00 -2.18
CA LYS A 210 16.19 6.41 -1.50
C LYS A 210 15.86 7.18 -0.22
N LYS A 211 16.72 7.02 0.78
CA LYS A 211 16.66 7.80 2.02
C LYS A 211 16.62 9.29 1.70
N GLY A 212 15.73 10.04 2.35
CA GLY A 212 15.56 11.46 2.13
C GLY A 212 14.81 11.85 0.85
N ASN A 213 14.17 10.89 0.16
CA ASN A 213 13.41 11.18 -1.05
C ASN A 213 12.30 12.23 -0.79
N SER A 214 12.30 13.29 -1.61
CA SER A 214 11.44 14.46 -1.42
C SER A 214 9.96 14.21 -1.67
N LEU A 215 9.60 13.28 -2.55
CA LEU A 215 8.21 12.87 -2.76
C LEU A 215 7.67 12.16 -1.51
N ILE A 216 8.46 11.27 -0.90
CA ILE A 216 8.10 10.59 0.35
C ILE A 216 7.88 11.62 1.46
N GLU A 217 8.81 12.56 1.65
CA GLU A 217 8.72 13.60 2.68
C GLU A 217 7.46 14.46 2.54
N LYS A 218 7.21 14.97 1.33
CA LYS A 218 6.03 15.80 1.05
C LYS A 218 4.74 15.03 1.27
N THR A 219 4.70 13.77 0.87
CA THR A 219 3.53 12.91 1.07
C THR A 219 3.28 12.65 2.56
N LEU A 220 4.34 12.42 3.35
CA LEU A 220 4.26 12.29 4.80
C LEU A 220 3.75 13.57 5.46
N LYS A 221 4.25 14.75 5.06
CA LYS A 221 3.75 16.05 5.51
C LYS A 221 2.26 16.21 5.28
N TYR A 222 1.77 15.84 4.09
CA TYR A 222 0.35 15.95 3.77
C TYR A 222 -0.51 15.00 4.60
N HIS A 223 -0.03 13.77 4.85
CA HIS A 223 -0.71 12.86 5.77
C HIS A 223 -0.77 13.41 7.20
N TYR A 224 0.36 13.84 7.76
CA TYR A 224 0.40 14.40 9.11
C TYR A 224 -0.46 15.65 9.24
N TYR A 225 -0.39 16.56 8.27
CA TYR A 225 -1.22 17.74 8.25
C TYR A 225 -2.71 17.39 8.24
N TYR A 226 -3.12 16.49 7.34
CA TYR A 226 -4.51 16.06 7.29
C TYR A 226 -4.97 15.50 8.64
N TRP A 227 -4.23 14.55 9.21
CA TRP A 227 -4.60 13.89 10.45
C TRP A 227 -4.53 14.82 11.66
N MET A 228 -3.69 15.86 11.64
CA MET A 228 -3.67 16.89 12.69
C MET A 228 -5.01 17.62 12.78
N HIS A 229 -5.66 17.88 11.64
CA HIS A 229 -6.88 18.67 11.56
C HIS A 229 -8.19 17.86 11.38
N LYS A 230 -8.09 16.57 11.05
CA LYS A 230 -9.25 15.71 10.75
C LYS A 230 -9.29 14.48 11.65
N ASN A 231 -10.49 13.97 11.89
CA ASN A 231 -10.73 12.77 12.70
C ASN A 231 -11.28 11.60 11.87
N HIS A 232 -11.59 11.82 10.59
CA HIS A 232 -12.05 10.77 9.70
C HIS A 232 -11.28 10.84 8.39
N PRO A 233 -11.04 9.71 7.71
CA PRO A 233 -10.48 9.71 6.37
C PRO A 233 -11.57 10.10 5.37
N ILE A 234 -11.25 11.06 4.49
CA ILE A 234 -12.13 11.38 3.36
C ILE A 234 -12.12 10.24 2.35
N ASP A 235 -11.01 9.53 2.17
CA ASP A 235 -10.92 8.36 1.30
C ASP A 235 -9.90 7.36 1.83
N TYR A 236 -10.04 6.10 1.42
CA TYR A 236 -9.14 5.04 1.83
C TYR A 236 -7.77 5.14 1.14
N VAL A 237 -7.74 5.64 -0.11
CA VAL A 237 -6.50 5.75 -0.91
C VAL A 237 -5.92 7.17 -0.91
N MET A 238 -5.96 7.85 0.25
CA MET A 238 -5.40 9.20 0.43
C MET A 238 -3.95 9.31 -0.01
N PHE A 239 -3.17 8.25 0.21
CA PHE A 239 -1.77 8.19 -0.19
C PHE A 239 -1.61 8.39 -1.71
N ASP A 240 -2.43 7.70 -2.52
CA ASP A 240 -2.41 7.85 -3.99
C ASP A 240 -2.83 9.25 -4.44
N TYR A 241 -3.80 9.87 -3.77
CA TYR A 241 -4.20 11.25 -4.06
C TYR A 241 -3.05 12.23 -3.83
N PHE A 242 -2.31 12.08 -2.71
CA PHE A 242 -1.18 12.97 -2.41
C PHE A 242 -0.03 12.79 -3.40
N ILE A 243 0.36 11.56 -3.73
CA ILE A 243 1.38 11.31 -4.77
C ILE A 243 0.96 11.93 -6.10
N ASN A 244 -0.28 11.66 -6.54
CA ASN A 244 -0.78 12.17 -7.81
C ASN A 244 -0.79 13.70 -7.84
N TYR A 245 -1.23 14.34 -6.76
CA TYR A 245 -1.23 15.79 -6.65
C TYR A 245 0.18 16.39 -6.66
N ILE A 246 1.11 15.84 -5.87
CA ILE A 246 2.50 16.32 -5.79
C ILE A 246 3.19 16.17 -7.14
N SER A 247 3.05 15.00 -7.79
CA SER A 247 3.66 14.72 -9.11
C SER A 247 3.19 15.65 -10.23
N ARG A 248 2.04 16.32 -10.09
CA ARG A 248 1.56 17.31 -11.08
C ARG A 248 2.10 18.72 -10.87
N ARG A 249 2.75 19.01 -9.73
CA ARG A 249 3.23 20.35 -9.36
C ARG A 249 4.71 20.42 -9.07
N ASP A 250 5.33 19.30 -8.73
CA ASP A 250 6.75 19.21 -8.44
C ASP A 250 7.47 18.45 -9.56
N ALA A 251 8.43 19.13 -10.22
CA ALA A 251 9.14 18.56 -11.36
C ALA A 251 10.02 17.35 -10.99
N VAL A 252 10.55 17.30 -9.77
CA VAL A 252 11.35 16.17 -9.29
C VAL A 252 10.45 14.95 -9.09
N ALA A 253 9.31 15.13 -8.42
CA ALA A 253 8.33 14.07 -8.24
C ALA A 253 7.73 13.60 -9.57
N ALA A 254 7.43 14.53 -10.49
CA ALA A 254 6.95 14.22 -11.83
C ALA A 254 7.93 13.31 -12.58
N LYS A 255 9.23 13.66 -12.54
CA LYS A 255 10.31 12.88 -13.15
C LYS A 255 10.37 11.48 -12.55
N GLN A 256 10.45 11.37 -11.22
CA GLN A 256 10.51 10.09 -10.51
C GLN A 256 9.34 9.15 -10.88
N ILE A 257 8.10 9.66 -10.89
CA ILE A 257 6.93 8.86 -11.28
C ILE A 257 6.98 8.44 -12.76
N SER A 258 7.48 9.31 -13.65
CA SER A 258 7.58 9.00 -15.08
C SER A 258 8.65 7.96 -15.41
N GLU A 259 9.66 7.81 -14.55
CA GLU A 259 10.76 6.85 -14.71
C GLU A 259 10.38 5.42 -14.26
N ILE A 260 9.25 5.25 -13.56
CA ILE A 260 8.71 3.93 -13.18
C ILE A 260 8.22 3.18 -14.43
N LYS A 261 9.06 2.27 -14.92
CA LYS A 261 8.77 1.45 -16.11
C LYS A 261 7.65 0.43 -15.84
N PRO A 262 6.84 0.07 -16.86
CA PRO A 262 5.88 -1.02 -16.74
C PRO A 262 6.53 -2.33 -16.29
N THR A 263 5.94 -2.97 -15.28
CA THR A 263 6.39 -4.23 -14.68
C THR A 263 5.22 -4.96 -14.01
N ASN A 264 5.34 -6.27 -13.78
CA ASN A 264 4.38 -7.06 -13.02
C ASN A 264 2.93 -6.95 -13.54
N GLU A 265 2.71 -6.96 -14.86
CA GLU A 265 1.37 -6.80 -15.48
C GLU A 265 0.31 -7.77 -14.93
N ASN A 266 0.76 -8.90 -14.39
CA ASN A 266 -0.05 -9.98 -13.82
C ASN A 266 0.02 -10.05 -12.28
N VAL A 267 0.33 -8.95 -11.59
CA VAL A 267 0.45 -8.87 -10.11
C VAL A 267 -0.71 -9.50 -9.33
N PHE A 268 -1.92 -9.58 -9.90
CA PHE A 268 -3.11 -10.15 -9.26
C PHE A 268 -3.48 -11.55 -9.76
N ALA A 269 -2.77 -12.10 -10.75
CA ALA A 269 -3.14 -13.37 -11.40
C ALA A 269 -3.07 -14.55 -10.42
N LEU A 270 -2.04 -14.58 -9.56
CA LEU A 270 -1.86 -15.66 -8.59
C LEU A 270 -3.00 -15.70 -7.57
N MET A 271 -3.49 -14.54 -7.13
CA MET A 271 -4.61 -14.44 -6.18
C MET A 271 -5.86 -15.18 -6.65
N HIS A 272 -6.13 -15.18 -7.96
CA HIS A 272 -7.27 -15.88 -8.56
C HIS A 272 -7.08 -17.40 -8.70
N SER A 273 -5.85 -17.89 -8.49
CA SER A 273 -5.49 -19.30 -8.69
C SER A 273 -5.16 -20.04 -7.38
N MET A 274 -5.30 -19.38 -6.22
CA MET A 274 -4.89 -19.92 -4.92
C MET A 274 -5.55 -21.26 -4.56
N ASN A 275 -6.83 -21.46 -4.91
CA ASN A 275 -7.54 -22.73 -4.69
C ASN A 275 -7.53 -23.66 -5.92
N ALA A 276 -6.82 -23.28 -6.99
CA ALA A 276 -6.68 -24.11 -8.17
C ALA A 276 -5.51 -25.11 -8.01
N SER A 277 -5.51 -26.17 -8.82
CA SER A 277 -4.46 -27.20 -8.86
C SER A 277 -3.07 -26.57 -9.00
N TYR A 278 -2.14 -26.88 -8.10
CA TYR A 278 -0.74 -26.41 -8.17
C TYR A 278 -0.08 -26.84 -9.48
N VAL A 279 -0.21 -28.12 -9.86
CA VAL A 279 0.41 -28.68 -11.08
C VAL A 279 0.07 -27.88 -12.34
N ASN A 280 -1.16 -27.35 -12.42
CA ASN A 280 -1.62 -26.60 -13.58
C ASN A 280 -1.28 -25.10 -13.53
N ASN A 281 -0.85 -24.59 -12.37
CA ASN A 281 -0.65 -23.16 -12.12
C ASN A 281 0.75 -22.83 -11.59
N SER A 282 1.65 -23.82 -11.49
CA SER A 282 3.02 -23.65 -10.98
C SER A 282 3.83 -22.64 -11.79
N SER A 283 3.50 -22.46 -13.07
CA SER A 283 4.11 -21.43 -13.93
C SER A 283 3.94 -20.01 -13.40
N LEU A 284 2.86 -19.71 -12.66
CA LEU A 284 2.64 -18.40 -12.04
C LEU A 284 3.62 -18.11 -10.90
N LEU A 285 4.21 -19.15 -10.30
CA LEU A 285 5.18 -19.05 -9.20
C LEU A 285 6.62 -18.95 -9.69
N ILE A 286 6.86 -19.12 -11.00
CA ILE A 286 8.18 -19.00 -11.63
C ILE A 286 8.20 -17.95 -12.74
N ASP A 287 7.13 -17.14 -12.87
CA ASP A 287 7.07 -16.06 -13.86
C ASP A 287 8.03 -14.93 -13.47
N THR A 288 9.16 -14.86 -14.17
CA THR A 288 10.18 -13.83 -13.96
C THR A 288 9.70 -12.43 -14.35
N LYS A 289 8.61 -12.30 -15.12
CA LYS A 289 7.99 -11.00 -15.42
C LYS A 289 7.09 -10.48 -14.30
N THR A 290 6.77 -11.33 -13.32
CA THR A 290 5.91 -11.00 -12.17
C THR A 290 6.59 -11.41 -10.87
N VAL A 291 7.66 -10.69 -10.51
CA VAL A 291 8.42 -10.90 -9.25
C VAL A 291 7.53 -10.83 -8.01
N PHE A 292 6.60 -9.88 -7.99
CA PHE A 292 5.69 -9.58 -6.90
C PHE A 292 4.26 -9.94 -7.29
N SER A 293 3.59 -10.74 -6.46
CA SER A 293 2.18 -11.07 -6.57
C SER A 293 1.42 -10.58 -5.33
N LYS A 294 0.41 -9.73 -5.54
CA LYS A 294 -0.43 -9.22 -4.45
C LYS A 294 -1.53 -10.23 -4.15
N LEU A 295 -1.51 -10.77 -2.94
CA LEU A 295 -2.51 -11.69 -2.40
C LEU A 295 -3.40 -11.02 -1.35
N SER A 296 -4.40 -11.76 -0.87
CA SER A 296 -5.37 -11.28 0.12
C SER A 296 -5.66 -12.37 1.16
N TRP A 297 -5.45 -12.05 2.43
CA TRP A 297 -5.76 -12.99 3.53
C TRP A 297 -7.25 -13.08 3.86
N LYS A 298 -8.11 -12.32 3.18
CA LYS A 298 -9.57 -12.27 3.41
C LYS A 298 -10.34 -13.36 2.66
N HIS A 299 -9.68 -14.13 1.81
CA HIS A 299 -10.30 -15.27 1.12
C HIS A 299 -10.12 -16.55 1.94
N GLU A 300 -11.05 -17.47 1.77
CA GLU A 300 -10.92 -18.83 2.27
C GLU A 300 -10.02 -19.62 1.31
N TYR A 301 -8.90 -20.09 1.83
CA TYR A 301 -7.95 -20.91 1.08
C TYR A 301 -7.96 -22.35 1.61
N VAL A 302 -7.91 -23.30 0.69
CA VAL A 302 -7.96 -24.74 1.00
C VAL A 302 -6.68 -25.41 0.50
N LEU A 303 -6.14 -26.36 1.28
CA LEU A 303 -4.88 -27.03 0.95
C LEU A 303 -5.02 -27.98 -0.25
N GLU A 304 -6.19 -28.60 -0.40
CA GLU A 304 -6.48 -29.55 -1.47
C GLU A 304 -7.90 -29.39 -2.01
N VAL A 305 -8.09 -29.74 -3.28
CA VAL A 305 -9.40 -29.87 -3.93
C VAL A 305 -9.43 -31.19 -4.70
N ASN A 306 -10.38 -32.08 -4.38
CA ASN A 306 -10.51 -33.41 -5.00
C ASN A 306 -9.21 -34.26 -4.94
N GLY A 307 -8.51 -34.23 -3.80
CA GLY A 307 -7.25 -34.96 -3.59
C GLY A 307 -6.06 -34.43 -4.39
N LYS A 308 -6.17 -33.22 -4.94
CA LYS A 308 -5.07 -32.51 -5.61
C LYS A 308 -4.67 -31.30 -4.80
N GLN A 309 -3.37 -31.15 -4.56
CA GLN A 309 -2.80 -29.98 -3.90
C GLN A 309 -3.12 -28.70 -4.66
N THR A 310 -3.57 -27.68 -3.93
CA THR A 310 -3.79 -26.34 -4.50
C THR A 310 -2.51 -25.51 -4.51
N VAL A 311 -2.51 -24.39 -5.22
CA VAL A 311 -1.42 -23.39 -5.13
C VAL A 311 -1.20 -22.96 -3.67
N TYR A 312 -2.27 -22.73 -2.90
CA TYR A 312 -2.16 -22.41 -1.48
C TYR A 312 -1.53 -23.56 -0.68
N GLY A 313 -1.95 -24.81 -0.92
CA GLY A 313 -1.39 -25.99 -0.27
C GLY A 313 0.12 -26.09 -0.49
N TYR A 314 0.57 -25.88 -1.73
CA TYR A 314 2.00 -25.85 -2.06
C TYR A 314 2.75 -24.74 -1.31
N LEU A 315 2.19 -23.53 -1.23
CA LEU A 315 2.85 -22.42 -0.54
C LEU A 315 2.96 -22.66 0.98
N VAL A 316 1.95 -23.28 1.59
CA VAL A 316 1.98 -23.65 3.01
C VAL A 316 3.03 -24.73 3.26
N GLU A 317 3.09 -25.77 2.42
CA GLU A 317 4.11 -26.81 2.50
C GLU A 317 5.52 -26.21 2.33
N LYS A 318 5.75 -25.43 1.26
CA LYS A 318 7.06 -24.83 0.94
C LYS A 318 7.59 -23.95 2.08
N TYR A 319 6.76 -23.01 2.55
CA TYR A 319 7.23 -21.95 3.44
C TYR A 319 7.01 -22.23 4.93
N LEU A 320 6.03 -23.06 5.28
CA LEU A 320 5.67 -23.32 6.67
C LEU A 320 5.89 -24.78 7.09
N GLY A 321 6.15 -25.69 6.14
CA GLY A 321 6.40 -27.11 6.41
C GLY A 321 5.21 -27.84 7.05
N LYS A 322 3.98 -27.36 6.81
CA LYS A 322 2.74 -27.92 7.37
C LYS A 322 2.00 -28.80 6.38
#